data_AF-A0A662GIQ7-F1
#
_entry.id   AF-A0A662GIQ7-F1
#
_cell.length_a   1.000
_cell.length_b   1.000
_cell.length_c   1.000
_cell.angle_alpha   90.00
_cell.angle_beta   90.00
_cell.angle_gamma   90.00
#
_symmetry.space_group_name_H-M   'P 1'
#
loop_
_entity.id
_entity.type
_entity.pdbx_description
1 polymer ?
#
loop_
_entity_poly.entity_id
_entity_poly.type
_entity_poly.pdbx_seq_one_letter_code
_entity_poly.pdbx_strand_id
1 'polypeptide(L)' 'MGDKLLVVHSDPITGAVKNIGWYAVHIVANDIATRGAKPRWFLPVVMLPPGWEDKIEENLEI' A
#
# COMPACT_ATOMS: atom_id res chain seq x y z
N MET A 1 26.44 15.87 -0.75
CA MET A 1 25.33 14.89 -0.73
C MET A 1 24.41 15.29 0.41
N GLY A 2 23.21 15.78 0.13
CA GLY A 2 22.30 16.30 1.18
C GLY A 2 20.94 16.81 0.70
N ASP A 3 20.75 17.02 -0.61
CA ASP A 3 19.57 17.76 -1.11
C ASP A 3 18.34 16.89 -1.39
N LYS A 4 18.35 15.61 -0.99
CA LYS A 4 17.23 14.69 -1.22
C LYS A 4 16.86 13.97 0.07
N LEU A 5 15.57 14.03 0.38
CA LEU A 5 14.97 13.32 1.50
C LEU A 5 14.07 12.20 0.97
N LEU A 6 14.05 11.09 1.69
CA LEU A 6 13.08 10.02 1.48
C LEU A 6 11.94 10.21 2.47
N VAL A 7 10.71 10.34 1.96
CA VAL A 7 9.50 10.41 2.78
C VAL A 7 8.81 9.06 2.68
N VAL A 8 8.52 8.46 3.83
CA VAL A 8 7.89 7.13 3.94
C VAL A 8 6.67 7.25 4.82
N HIS A 9 5.59 6.56 4.43
CA HIS A 9 4.35 6.51 5.19
C HIS A 9 3.70 5.13 5.02
N SER A 10 2.88 4.73 5.98
CA SER A 10 2.16 3.45 5.98
C SER A 10 0.85 3.61 6.72
N ASP A 11 -0.24 3.17 6.07
CA ASP A 11 -1.60 3.23 6.60
C ASP A 11 -2.28 1.86 6.52
N PRO A 12 -2.63 1.24 7.65
CA PRO A 12 -3.43 0.02 7.64
C PRO A 12 -4.87 0.34 7.24
N ILE A 13 -5.38 -0.35 6.21
CA ILE A 13 -6.77 -0.23 5.78
C ILE A 13 -7.60 -1.36 6.39
N THR A 14 -8.53 -1.01 7.28
CA THR A 14 -9.46 -1.95 7.92
C THR A 14 -10.91 -1.58 7.62
N GLY A 15 -11.80 -2.57 7.51
CA GLY A 15 -13.25 -2.33 7.40
C GLY A 15 -13.75 -1.87 6.02
N ALA A 16 -12.87 -1.77 5.01
CA ALA A 16 -13.28 -1.47 3.64
C ALA A 16 -14.05 -2.64 3.02
N VAL A 17 -15.34 -2.46 2.77
CA VAL A 17 -16.20 -3.47 2.12
C VAL A 17 -16.04 -3.52 0.59
N LYS A 18 -15.46 -2.47 0.00
CA LYS A 18 -15.19 -2.34 -1.44
C LYS A 18 -13.96 -1.45 -1.66
N ASN A 19 -13.33 -1.55 -2.83
CA ASN A 19 -12.24 -0.69 -3.27
C ASN A 19 -11.00 -0.69 -2.36
N ILE A 20 -10.74 -1.77 -1.62
CA ILE A 20 -9.60 -1.85 -0.68
C ILE A 20 -8.26 -1.53 -1.37
N GLY A 21 -8.04 -2.01 -2.59
CA GLY A 21 -6.82 -1.69 -3.36
C GLY A 21 -6.72 -0.21 -3.76
N TRP A 22 -7.84 0.44 -4.09
CA TRP A 22 -7.84 1.87 -4.40
C TRP A 22 -7.45 2.68 -3.17
N TYR A 23 -8.04 2.38 -2.01
CA TYR A 23 -7.72 3.03 -0.74
C TYR A 23 -6.28 2.78 -0.31
N ALA A 24 -5.80 1.54 -0.40
CA ALA A 24 -4.43 1.18 -0.02
C ALA A 24 -3.37 1.98 -0.77
N VAL A 25 -3.64 2.35 -2.03
CA VAL A 25 -2.73 3.20 -2.83
C VAL A 25 -2.96 4.69 -2.56
N HIS A 26 -4.21 5.15 -2.60
CA HIS A 26 -4.51 6.58 -2.67
C HIS A 26 -4.42 7.29 -1.33
N ILE A 27 -4.72 6.62 -0.21
CA ILE A 27 -4.63 7.24 1.12
C ILE A 27 -3.18 7.55 1.46
N VAL A 28 -2.30 6.54 1.41
CA VAL A 28 -0.88 6.73 1.71
C VAL A 28 -0.20 7.68 0.71
N ALA A 29 -0.60 7.65 -0.57
CA ALA A 29 -0.06 8.57 -1.58
C ALA A 29 -0.50 10.03 -1.34
N ASN A 30 -1.74 10.25 -0.90
CA ASN A 30 -2.21 11.58 -0.51
C ASN A 30 -1.38 12.15 0.64
N ASP A 31 -1.10 11.35 1.66
CA ASP A 31 -0.34 11.80 2.82
C ASP A 31 1.11 12.14 2.46
N ILE A 32 1.72 11.42 1.53
CA ILE A 32 3.01 11.80 0.94
C ILE A 32 2.90 13.12 0.14
N ALA A 33 1.88 13.25 -0.71
CA ALA A 33 1.69 14.42 -1.58
C ALA A 33 1.43 15.71 -0.79
N THR A 34 0.64 15.65 0.29
CA THR A 34 0.35 16.80 1.16
C THR A 34 1.57 17.28 1.96
N ARG A 35 2.63 16.46 2.06
CA ARG A 35 3.94 16.85 2.60
C ARG A 35 4.88 17.46 1.54
N GLY A 36 4.40 17.68 0.32
CA GLY A 36 5.20 18.23 -0.78
C GLY A 36 6.14 17.22 -1.44
N ALA A 37 6.03 15.93 -1.08
CA ALA A 37 6.80 14.87 -1.71
C ALA A 37 6.01 14.21 -2.85
N LYS A 38 6.69 13.80 -3.92
CA LYS A 38 6.06 13.05 -5.02
C LYS A 38 6.04 11.56 -4.67
N PRO A 39 4.88 10.88 -4.61
CA PRO A 39 4.82 9.41 -4.48
C PRO A 39 5.53 8.72 -5.66
N ARG A 40 6.28 7.65 -5.39
CA ARG A 40 7.12 6.96 -6.41
C ARG A 40 7.03 5.44 -6.37
N TRP A 41 6.95 4.87 -5.17
CA TRP A 41 6.98 3.44 -4.93
C TRP A 41 5.91 3.06 -3.89
N PHE A 42 5.48 1.81 -3.92
CA PHE A 42 4.47 1.27 -3.02
C PHE A 42 4.86 -0.14 -2.59
N LEU A 43 4.79 -0.43 -1.30
CA LEU A 43 5.07 -1.74 -0.72
C LEU A 43 3.86 -2.18 0.11
N PRO A 44 2.97 -3.03 -0.43
CA PRO A 44 1.79 -3.49 0.29
C PRO A 44 2.13 -4.58 1.31
N VAL A 45 1.39 -4.58 2.42
CA VAL A 45 1.30 -5.71 3.35
C VAL A 45 -0.16 -6.13 3.40
N VAL A 46 -0.44 -7.38 3.02
CA VAL A 46 -1.81 -7.93 3.03
C VAL A 46 -1.90 -8.97 4.14
N MET A 47 -2.80 -8.73 5.10
CA MET A 47 -3.12 -9.71 6.13
C MET A 47 -4.32 -10.53 5.66
N LEU A 48 -4.12 -11.83 5.49
CA LEU A 48 -5.16 -12.76 5.08
C LEU A 48 -5.58 -13.64 6.25
N PRO A 49 -6.84 -14.14 6.26
CA PRO A 49 -7.24 -15.16 7.22
C PRO A 49 -6.37 -16.43 7.07
N PRO A 50 -6.22 -17.22 8.15
CA PRO A 50 -5.55 -18.52 8.06
C PRO A 50 -6.18 -19.42 6.98
N GLY A 51 -5.36 -20.22 6.27
CA GLY A 51 -5.86 -21.15 5.24
C GLY A 51 -6.04 -20.54 3.85
N TRP A 52 -5.46 -19.35 3.60
CA TRP A 52 -5.49 -18.68 2.30
C TRP A 52 -4.24 -18.94 1.45
N GLU A 53 -3.27 -19.70 1.95
CA GLU A 53 -1.97 -19.92 1.32
C GLU A 53 -2.12 -20.48 -0.11
N ASP A 54 -2.87 -21.57 -0.28
CA ASP A 54 -3.07 -22.24 -1.58
C ASP A 54 -3.85 -21.39 -2.61
N LYS A 55 -4.70 -20.46 -2.13
CA LYS A 55 -5.55 -19.62 -2.99
C LYS A 55 -4.81 -18.42 -3.58
N ILE A 56 -3.71 -18.03 -2.94
CA ILE A 56 -2.88 -16.90 -3.38
C ILE A 56 -2.06 -17.32 -4.60
N GLU A 57 -1.50 -18.53 -4.60
CA GLU A 57 -0.62 -19.02 -5.67
C GLU A 57 -1.36 -19.17 -7.01
N GLU A 58 -2.63 -19.60 -7.01
CA GLU A 58 -3.43 -19.73 -8.23
C GLU A 58 -3.76 -18.40 -8.92
N ASN A 59 -3.72 -17.26 -8.21
CA ASN A 59 -4.17 -15.96 -8.72
C ASN A 59 -3.06 -14.91 -8.83
N LEU A 60 -1.83 -15.23 -8.40
CA LEU A 60 -0.65 -14.40 -8.53
C LEU A 60 0.35 -15.08 -9.47
N GLU A 61 0.00 -15.25 -10.74
CA GLU A 61 1.02 -15.33 -11.79
C GLU A 61 1.67 -13.93 -11.89
N ILE A 62 2.82 -13.76 -11.22
CA ILE A 62 3.74 -12.62 -11.41
C ILE A 62 4.87 -13.08 -12.33
#